data_AF-A0A4U2Q3X4-F1
#
_entry.id   AF-A0A4U2Q3X4-F1
#
_cell.length_a   1.000
_cell.length_b   1.000
_cell.length_c   1.000
_cell.angle_alpha   90.00
_cell.angle_beta   90.00
_cell.angle_gamma   90.00
#
_symmetry.space_group_name_H-M   'P 1'
#
loop_
_entity.id
_entity.type
_entity.pdbx_description
1 polymer ?
#
loop_
_entity_poly.entity_id
_entity_poly.type
_entity_poly.pdbx_seq_one_letter_code
_entity_poly.pdbx_strand_id
1 'polypeptide(L)'
;MAALTEAQLRICAHACITRYDRGEGDIATIIGSYALDEQQGGEVMKIILSNRSDLVLGNVDDSSSVDVSDKQGEAVKWYSSIFRKKTV
;
A
#
# COMPACT_ATOMS: atom_id res chain seq x y z
N MET A 1 16.36 -9.17 -7.03
CA MET A 1 15.30 -9.98 -6.40
C MET A 1 14.45 -10.58 -7.50
N ALA A 2 13.91 -11.79 -7.31
CA ALA A 2 13.01 -12.39 -8.30
C ALA A 2 11.71 -11.57 -8.37
N ALA A 3 11.27 -11.22 -9.57
CA ALA A 3 10.01 -10.52 -9.77
C ALA A 3 8.85 -11.46 -9.38
N LEU A 4 7.99 -11.02 -8.46
CA LEU A 4 6.77 -11.74 -8.15
C LEU A 4 5.86 -11.77 -9.36
N THR A 5 5.25 -12.92 -9.61
CA THR A 5 4.20 -13.07 -10.62
C THR A 5 2.92 -12.34 -10.19
N GLU A 6 2.08 -11.96 -11.14
CA GLU A 6 0.79 -11.31 -10.87
C GLU A 6 -0.07 -12.12 -9.88
N ALA A 7 -0.06 -13.44 -9.99
CA ALA A 7 -0.77 -14.33 -9.07
C ALA A 7 -0.23 -14.20 -7.63
N GLN A 8 1.09 -14.11 -7.45
CA GLN A 8 1.71 -13.93 -6.14
C GLN A 8 1.39 -12.56 -5.54
N LEU A 9 1.38 -11.50 -6.35
CA LEU A 9 0.99 -10.16 -5.91
C LEU A 9 -0.47 -10.11 -5.46
N ARG A 10 -1.38 -10.80 -6.17
CA ARG A 10 -2.78 -10.95 -5.75
C ARG A 10 -2.91 -11.70 -4.43
N ILE A 11 -2.19 -12.82 -4.27
CA ILE A 11 -2.17 -13.58 -3.00
C ILE A 11 -1.68 -12.69 -1.87
N CYS A 12 -0.61 -11.93 -2.09
CA CYS A 12 -0.06 -11.00 -1.11
C CYS A 12 -1.08 -9.92 -0.73
N ALA A 13 -1.76 -9.32 -1.70
CA ALA A 13 -2.80 -8.32 -1.46
C ALA A 13 -3.95 -8.88 -0.59
N HIS A 14 -4.45 -10.08 -0.89
CA HIS A 14 -5.49 -10.72 -0.09
C HIS A 14 -5.02 -11.06 1.33
N ALA A 15 -3.76 -11.48 1.49
CA ALA A 15 -3.18 -11.71 2.80
C ALA A 15 -3.09 -10.40 3.61
N CYS A 16 -2.66 -9.29 2.98
CA CYS A 16 -2.63 -7.97 3.61
C CYS A 16 -4.02 -7.52 4.09
N ILE A 17 -5.05 -7.67 3.25
CA ILE A 17 -6.44 -7.34 3.62
C ILE A 17 -6.90 -8.19 4.80
N THR A 18 -6.61 -9.50 4.79
CA THR A 18 -7.01 -10.40 5.88
C THR A 18 -6.36 -9.99 7.22
N ARG A 19 -5.09 -9.59 7.20
CA ARG A 19 -4.38 -9.11 8.40
C ARG A 19 -4.91 -7.75 8.88
N TYR A 20 -5.30 -6.88 7.94
CA TYR A 20 -5.95 -5.61 8.25
C TYR A 20 -7.31 -5.83 8.93
N ASP A 21 -8.14 -6.73 8.38
CA ASP A 21 -9.45 -7.07 8.95
C ASP A 21 -9.33 -7.72 10.34
N ARG A 22 -8.19 -8.35 10.64
CA ARG A 22 -7.85 -8.87 11.99
C ARG A 22 -7.38 -7.80 12.97
N GLY A 23 -7.22 -6.55 12.52
CA GLY A 23 -6.73 -5.45 13.35
C GLY A 23 -5.23 -5.55 13.67
N GLU A 24 -4.44 -6.25 12.86
CA GLU A 24 -2.99 -6.41 13.09
C GLU A 24 -2.19 -5.12 12.84
N GLY A 25 -2.81 -4.09 12.28
CA GLY A 25 -2.20 -2.78 12.04
C GLY A 25 -2.82 -2.08 10.83
N ASP A 26 -2.25 -0.93 10.48
CA ASP A 26 -2.59 -0.24 9.24
C ASP A 26 -2.05 -0.99 8.01
N ILE A 27 -2.69 -0.78 6.86
CA ILE A 27 -2.38 -1.52 5.64
C ILE A 27 -0.94 -1.27 5.16
N ALA A 28 -0.38 -0.08 5.41
CA ALA A 28 0.98 0.26 4.99
C ALA A 28 2.03 -0.48 5.84
N THR A 29 1.82 -0.55 7.16
CA THR A 29 2.65 -1.36 8.06
C THR A 29 2.58 -2.84 7.70
N ILE A 30 1.39 -3.35 7.36
CA ILE A 30 1.21 -4.75 6.94
C ILE A 30 1.96 -5.04 5.63
N ILE A 31 1.83 -4.17 4.61
CA ILE A 31 2.57 -4.31 3.36
C ILE A 31 4.09 -4.25 3.60
N GLY A 32 4.54 -3.30 4.43
CA GLY A 32 5.96 -3.14 4.79
C GLY A 32 6.53 -4.31 5.59
N SER A 33 5.69 -5.17 6.17
CA SER A 33 6.13 -6.42 6.81
C SER A 33 6.56 -7.49 5.81
N TYR A 34 6.15 -7.38 4.54
CA TYR A 34 6.61 -8.24 3.46
C TYR A 34 7.88 -7.66 2.85
N ALA A 35 8.84 -8.52 2.51
CA ALA A 35 10.09 -8.14 1.83
C ALA A 35 9.86 -7.86 0.33
N LEU A 36 8.97 -6.90 0.03
CA LEU A 36 8.62 -6.46 -1.31
C LEU A 36 9.54 -5.32 -1.75
N ASP A 37 9.92 -5.30 -3.03
CA ASP A 37 10.55 -4.12 -3.63
C ASP A 37 9.53 -2.99 -3.85
N GLU A 38 10.00 -1.79 -4.20
CA GLU A 38 9.11 -0.62 -4.37
C GLU A 38 8.05 -0.81 -5.45
N GLN A 39 8.39 -1.53 -6.53
CA GLN A 39 7.45 -1.79 -7.62
C GLN A 39 6.39 -2.79 -7.18
N GLN A 40 6.80 -3.89 -6.54
CA GLN A 40 5.91 -4.92 -6.03
C GLN A 40 5.00 -4.39 -4.92
N GLY A 41 5.53 -3.56 -4.01
CA GLY A 41 4.74 -2.90 -2.97
C GLY A 41 3.67 -1.98 -3.55
N GLY A 42 4.02 -1.20 -4.58
CA GLY A 42 3.07 -0.38 -5.31
C GLY A 42 1.97 -1.17 -6.01
N GLU A 43 2.32 -2.31 -6.64
CA GLU A 43 1.35 -3.19 -7.30
C GLU A 43 0.41 -3.86 -6.31
N VAL A 44 0.92 -4.36 -5.18
CA VAL A 44 0.09 -4.92 -4.08
C VAL A 44 -0.87 -3.86 -3.55
N MET A 45 -0.38 -2.64 -3.29
CA MET A 45 -1.22 -1.54 -2.81
C MET A 45 -2.33 -1.20 -3.81
N LYS A 46 -2.02 -1.18 -5.11
CA LYS A 46 -3.00 -0.94 -6.17
C LYS A 46 -4.09 -2.01 -6.20
N ILE A 47 -3.73 -3.29 -6.02
CA ILE A 47 -4.69 -4.40 -5.95
C ILE A 47 -5.59 -4.25 -4.72
N ILE A 48 -5.02 -3.90 -3.56
CA ILE A 48 -5.77 -3.71 -2.33
C ILE A 48 -6.81 -2.60 -2.48
N LEU A 49 -6.41 -1.43 -2.96
CA LEU A 49 -7.31 -0.29 -3.17
C LEU A 49 -8.39 -0.58 -4.23
N SER A 50 -8.11 -1.46 -5.20
CA SER A 50 -9.10 -1.92 -6.18
C SER A 50 -10.14 -2.85 -5.57
N ASN A 51 -9.74 -3.70 -4.62
CA ASN A 51 -10.63 -4.64 -3.94
C ASN A 51 -11.42 -4.00 -2.79
N ARG A 52 -10.82 -3.01 -2.13
CA ARG A 52 -11.34 -2.35 -0.94
C ARG A 52 -11.25 -0.84 -1.13
N SER A 53 -12.21 -0.30 -1.89
CA SER A 53 -12.33 1.14 -2.14
C SER A 53 -12.74 1.93 -0.89
N ASP A 54 -13.21 1.23 0.16
CA ASP A 54 -13.46 1.74 1.50
C ASP A 54 -12.17 2.10 2.24
N LEU A 55 -11.05 1.48 1.89
CA LEU A 55 -9.74 1.88 2.36
C LEU A 55 -9.35 3.17 1.63
N VAL A 56 -9.87 4.29 2.14
CA VAL A 56 -9.34 5.59 1.76
C VAL A 56 -7.88 5.59 2.19
N LEU A 57 -6.99 5.96 1.27
CA LEU A 57 -5.62 6.39 1.59
C LEU A 57 -5.71 7.74 2.33
N GLY A 58 -6.40 7.72 3.46
CA GLY A 58 -6.54 8.80 4.40
C GLY A 58 -5.31 8.71 5.25
N ASN A 59 -4.31 9.52 4.90
CA ASN A 59 -3.68 10.39 5.86
C ASN A 59 -4.39 10.31 7.23
N VAL A 60 -3.77 9.65 8.21
CA VAL A 60 -3.87 10.18 9.56
C VAL A 60 -3.35 11.59 9.40
N ASP A 61 -4.24 12.57 9.33
CA ASP A 61 -4.09 13.85 10.01
C ASP A 61 -5.40 14.62 9.85
N ASP A 62 -5.75 15.28 10.93
CA ASP A 62 -6.72 16.36 11.06
C ASP A 62 -7.13 17.05 9.74
N SER A 63 -8.45 17.19 9.56
CA SER A 63 -9.13 18.25 8.81
C SER A 63 -8.81 18.52 7.32
N SER A 64 -9.90 18.49 6.53
CA SER A 64 -10.11 19.19 5.25
C SER A 64 -9.29 18.63 4.07
N SER A 65 -9.64 18.72 2.80
CA SER A 65 -10.76 19.21 2.02
C SER A 65 -10.45 18.72 0.59
N VAL A 66 -11.48 18.33 -0.16
CA VAL A 66 -11.56 17.99 -1.59
C VAL A 66 -10.29 18.14 -2.45
N ASP A 67 -9.87 17.08 -3.16
CA ASP A 67 -10.05 16.97 -4.61
C ASP A 67 -9.62 15.58 -5.14
N VAL A 68 -10.32 15.11 -6.17
CA VAL A 68 -10.04 13.85 -6.87
C VAL A 68 -9.42 14.21 -8.21
N SER A 69 -8.13 13.92 -8.39
CA SER A 69 -7.52 13.50 -9.66
C SER A 69 -6.04 13.12 -9.43
N ASP A 70 -5.59 12.05 -10.11
CA ASP A 70 -4.20 11.53 -10.15
C ASP A 70 -3.62 10.75 -8.94
N LYS A 71 -4.46 9.97 -8.26
CA LYS A 71 -4.05 9.17 -7.07
C LYS A 71 -3.04 8.03 -7.33
N GLN A 72 -2.78 7.63 -8.57
CA GLN A 72 -1.86 6.52 -8.88
C GLN A 72 -0.38 6.91 -8.82
N GLY A 73 -0.01 8.11 -9.31
CA GLY A 73 1.37 8.60 -9.21
C GLY A 73 1.73 9.02 -7.78
N GLU A 74 0.73 9.48 -7.03
CA GLU A 74 0.89 9.93 -5.64
C GLU A 74 1.08 8.76 -4.67
N ALA A 75 0.38 7.63 -4.86
CA ALA A 75 0.57 6.44 -4.02
C ALA A 75 2.01 5.88 -4.10
N VAL A 76 2.60 5.86 -5.30
CA VAL A 76 3.99 5.40 -5.51
C VAL A 76 4.99 6.40 -4.91
N LYS A 77 4.72 7.71 -5.05
CA LYS A 77 5.54 8.77 -4.42
C LYS A 77 5.43 8.76 -2.89
N TRP A 78 4.26 8.46 -2.33
CA TRP A 78 4.07 8.35 -0.89
C TRP A 78 4.80 7.14 -0.31
N TYR A 79 4.68 5.97 -0.95
CA TYR A 79 5.43 4.77 -0.56
C TYR A 79 6.93 5.05 -0.52
N SER A 80 7.49 5.58 -1.62
CA SER A 80 8.91 5.94 -1.67
C SER A 80 9.29 7.05 -0.67
N SER A 81 8.38 7.97 -0.31
CA SER A 81 8.63 9.00 0.72
C SER A 81 8.71 8.42 2.14
N ILE A 82 7.90 7.42 2.48
CA ILE A 82 7.93 6.75 3.79
C ILE A 82 9.17 5.87 3.94
N PHE A 83 9.58 5.16 2.89
CA PHE A 83 10.67 4.18 2.96
C PHE A 83 12.07 4.74 2.65
N ARG A 84 12.20 5.91 2.00
CA ARG A 84 13.51 6.52 1.66
C ARG A 84 14.27 7.12 2.85
N LYS A 85 13.70 7.14 4.06
CA LYS A 85 14.34 7.76 5.25
C LYS A 85 15.38 6.89 5.98
N LYS A 86 15.82 5.76 5.41
CA LYS A 86 16.84 4.89 6.04
C LYS A 86 18.07 4.69 5.14
N THR A 87 18.84 5.76 4.93
CA THR A 87 20.26 5.66 4.57
C THR A 87 21.07 6.48 5.57
N VAL A 88 21.61 5.79 6.58
CA VAL A 88 22.78 6.22 7.36
C VAL A 88 23.87 5.22 7.07
#